data_AF-A0AAI8FGK9-F1
#
_entry.id   AF-A0AAI8FGK9-F1
#
_cell.length_a   1.000
_cell.length_b   1.000
_cell.length_c   1.000
_cell.angle_alpha   90.00
_cell.angle_beta   90.00
_cell.angle_gamma   90.00
#
_symmetry.space_group_name_H-M   'P 1'
#
loop_
_entity.id
_entity.type
_entity.pdbx_description
1 polymer ?
#
loop_
_entity_poly.entity_id
_entity_poly.type
_entity_poly.pdbx_seq_one_letter_code
_entity_poly.pdbx_strand_id
1 'polypeptide(L)'
;MTRLLLPLEHPNPAAEHHADDALLYALKRLPRRVQQVFLLNRLDQLDFASIAARLDLPLASIERHMDQALQAGRSRRDVLASVAGQWYVRLQSPQVTACERIDFRRWLDADMANLQAFHDTELHWRSLLAPARQLGHDGWYRQGRAALSLGGCSVALGLGVAALVLFGLWA
;
A
#
# COMPACT_ATOMS: atom_id res chain seq x y z
N MET A 1 -34.45 40.74 9.49
CA MET A 1 -34.17 39.36 9.06
C MET A 1 -33.29 39.39 7.81
N THR A 2 -31.98 39.32 7.98
CA THR A 2 -31.00 39.33 6.89
C THR A 2 -30.24 38.01 6.93
N ARG A 3 -30.59 37.10 6.02
CA ARG A 3 -29.83 35.86 5.79
C ARG A 3 -28.49 36.24 5.16
N LEU A 4 -27.41 36.10 5.94
CA LEU A 4 -26.05 36.08 5.42
C LEU A 4 -25.90 34.84 4.53
N LEU A 5 -25.94 35.04 3.22
CA LEU A 5 -25.56 34.04 2.23
C LEU A 5 -24.03 33.97 2.25
N LEU A 6 -23.49 33.07 3.07
CA LEU A 6 -22.09 32.68 3.03
C LEU A 6 -21.82 32.02 1.66
N PRO A 7 -20.92 32.57 0.82
CA PRO A 7 -20.48 31.87 -0.37
C PRO A 7 -19.84 30.57 0.08
N LEU A 8 -20.46 29.44 -0.26
CA LEU A 8 -19.82 28.15 -0.17
C LEU A 8 -18.69 28.18 -1.21
N GLU A 9 -17.45 28.43 -0.76
CA GLU A 9 -16.27 28.23 -1.57
C GLU A 9 -16.26 26.76 -2.00
N HIS A 10 -16.68 26.51 -3.24
CA HIS A 10 -16.59 25.18 -3.82
C HIS A 10 -15.10 24.89 -4.00
N PRO A 11 -14.61 23.72 -3.57
CA PRO A 11 -13.23 23.36 -3.80
C PRO A 11 -12.91 23.46 -5.29
N ASN A 12 -11.86 24.19 -5.63
CA ASN A 12 -11.45 24.39 -7.01
C ASN A 12 -11.03 23.04 -7.59
N PRO A 13 -11.74 22.51 -8.62
CA PRO A 13 -11.43 21.19 -9.17
C PRO A 13 -9.98 21.11 -9.67
N ALA A 14 -9.39 22.20 -10.16
CA ALA A 14 -7.99 22.20 -10.58
C ALA A 14 -7.01 21.95 -9.41
N ALA A 15 -7.32 22.44 -8.20
CA ALA A 15 -6.50 22.22 -7.02
C ALA A 15 -6.58 20.76 -6.53
N GLU A 16 -7.75 20.13 -6.62
CA GLU A 16 -7.95 18.72 -6.29
C GLU A 16 -7.17 17.80 -7.25
N HIS A 17 -7.24 18.05 -8.57
CA HIS A 17 -6.47 17.28 -9.56
C HIS A 17 -4.96 17.39 -9.34
N HIS A 18 -4.44 18.59 -9.04
CA HIS A 18 -3.02 18.76 -8.72
C HIS A 18 -2.59 18.04 -7.44
N ALA A 19 -3.45 17.99 -6.42
CA ALA A 19 -3.18 17.25 -5.19
C ALA A 19 -3.13 15.73 -5.46
N ASP A 20 -4.06 15.21 -6.26
CA ASP A 20 -4.09 13.81 -6.68
C ASP A 20 -2.85 13.43 -7.50
N ASP A 21 -2.42 14.28 -8.43
CA ASP A 21 -1.21 14.07 -9.23
C ASP A 21 0.05 14.06 -8.36
N ALA A 22 0.13 14.94 -7.36
CA ALA A 22 1.24 14.98 -6.41
C ALA A 22 1.31 13.69 -5.57
N LEU A 23 0.16 13.19 -5.10
CA LEU A 23 0.08 11.93 -4.36
C LEU A 23 0.44 10.73 -5.24
N LEU A 24 -0.05 10.68 -6.48
CA LEU A 24 0.31 9.65 -7.44
C LEU A 24 1.82 9.63 -7.68
N TYR A 25 2.43 10.80 -7.89
CA TYR A 25 3.87 10.93 -8.09
C TYR A 25 4.64 10.44 -6.85
N ALA A 26 4.19 10.80 -5.64
CA ALA A 26 4.80 10.33 -4.41
C ALA A 26 4.73 8.80 -4.28
N LEU A 27 3.57 8.19 -4.58
CA LEU A 27 3.41 6.73 -4.56
C LEU A 27 4.29 6.03 -5.61
N LYS A 28 4.40 6.59 -6.82
CA LYS A 28 5.26 6.05 -7.90
C LYS A 28 6.74 6.02 -7.51
N ARG A 29 7.20 6.93 -6.64
CA ARG A 29 8.59 7.00 -6.17
C ARG A 29 8.91 5.99 -5.07
N LEU A 30 7.91 5.38 -4.44
CA LEU A 30 8.13 4.37 -3.41
C LEU A 30 8.78 3.12 -4.03
N PRO A 31 9.56 2.34 -3.26
CA PRO A 31 10.06 1.04 -3.72
C PRO A 31 8.93 0.13 -4.19
N ARG A 32 9.17 -0.69 -5.23
CA ARG A 32 8.14 -1.59 -5.80
C ARG A 32 7.47 -2.49 -4.76
N ARG A 33 8.23 -2.98 -3.78
CA ARG A 33 7.70 -3.83 -2.71
C ARG A 33 6.74 -3.06 -1.79
N VAL A 34 7.02 -1.79 -1.51
CA VAL A 34 6.14 -0.90 -0.73
C VAL A 34 4.85 -0.66 -1.49
N GLN A 35 4.94 -0.31 -2.78
CA GLN A 35 3.78 -0.15 -3.64
C GLN A 35 2.93 -1.43 -3.69
N GLN A 36 3.56 -2.60 -3.80
CA GLN A 36 2.85 -3.88 -3.85
C GLN A 36 2.06 -4.15 -2.57
N VAL A 37 2.69 -4.01 -1.40
CA VAL A 37 2.03 -4.20 -0.10
C VAL A 37 0.87 -3.22 0.05
N PHE A 38 1.10 -1.95 -0.25
CA PHE A 38 0.08 -0.91 -0.20
C PHE A 38 -1.11 -1.22 -1.11
N LEU A 39 -0.88 -1.61 -2.37
CA LEU A 39 -1.95 -1.89 -3.33
C LEU A 39 -2.76 -3.13 -2.95
N LEU A 40 -2.11 -4.19 -2.44
CA LEU A 40 -2.79 -5.38 -1.94
C LEU A 40 -3.72 -5.06 -0.76
N ASN A 41 -3.28 -4.20 0.16
CA ASN A 41 -4.14 -3.74 1.25
C ASN A 41 -5.22 -2.78 0.74
N ARG A 42 -4.85 -1.78 -0.07
CA ARG A 42 -5.74 -0.67 -0.42
C ARG A 42 -6.82 -1.05 -1.43
N LEU A 43 -6.47 -1.82 -2.46
CA LEU A 43 -7.35 -2.18 -3.57
C LEU A 43 -7.99 -3.56 -3.40
N ASP A 44 -7.22 -4.53 -2.90
CA ASP A 44 -7.69 -5.91 -2.72
C ASP A 44 -8.14 -6.20 -1.27
N GLN A 45 -8.04 -5.22 -0.37
CA GLN A 45 -8.52 -5.28 1.02
C GLN A 45 -7.94 -6.44 1.84
N LEU A 46 -6.73 -6.90 1.47
CA LEU A 46 -6.05 -7.94 2.22
C LEU A 46 -5.55 -7.40 3.57
N ASP A 47 -5.73 -8.18 4.62
CA ASP A 47 -5.15 -7.90 5.93
C ASP A 47 -3.64 -8.16 5.95
N PHE A 48 -2.97 -7.69 7.01
CA PHE A 48 -1.51 -7.79 7.07
C PHE A 48 -1.02 -9.24 7.14
N ALA A 49 -1.78 -10.15 7.77
CA ALA A 49 -1.44 -11.57 7.83
C ALA A 49 -1.47 -12.22 6.43
N SER A 50 -2.51 -11.94 5.65
CA SER A 50 -2.71 -12.46 4.30
C SER A 50 -1.66 -11.92 3.34
N ILE A 51 -1.33 -10.63 3.45
CA ILE A 51 -0.24 -10.03 2.66
C ILE A 51 1.11 -10.64 3.06
N ALA A 52 1.38 -10.78 4.35
CA ALA A 52 2.61 -11.39 4.86
C ALA A 52 2.80 -12.81 4.31
N ALA A 53 1.75 -13.64 4.39
CA ALA A 53 1.75 -15.00 3.86
C ALA A 53 1.91 -15.01 2.33
N ARG A 54 1.17 -14.18 1.60
CA ARG A 54 1.20 -14.13 0.13
C ARG A 54 2.56 -13.70 -0.42
N LEU A 55 3.20 -12.74 0.25
CA LEU A 55 4.48 -12.20 -0.18
C LEU A 55 5.67 -12.92 0.44
N ASP A 56 5.44 -13.80 1.42
CA ASP A 56 6.44 -14.43 2.26
C ASP A 56 7.39 -13.37 2.86
N LEU A 57 6.78 -12.47 3.65
CA LEU A 57 7.45 -11.39 4.36
C LEU A 57 7.08 -11.45 5.85
N PRO A 58 8.00 -11.09 6.75
CA PRO A 58 7.66 -10.96 8.17
C PRO A 58 6.69 -9.80 8.38
N LEU A 59 5.80 -9.93 9.36
CA LEU A 59 4.76 -8.94 9.65
C LEU A 59 5.33 -7.53 9.91
N ALA A 60 6.46 -7.44 10.62
CA ALA A 60 7.16 -6.17 10.85
C ALA A 60 7.60 -5.47 9.54
N SER A 61 7.91 -6.22 8.48
CA SER A 61 8.19 -5.64 7.16
C SER A 61 6.92 -5.10 6.50
N ILE A 62 5.78 -5.77 6.69
CA ILE A 62 4.49 -5.26 6.21
C ILE A 62 4.14 -3.94 6.90
N GLU A 63 4.25 -3.87 8.22
CA GLU A 63 4.02 -2.65 8.99
C GLU A 63 4.91 -1.51 8.50
N ARG A 64 6.22 -1.76 8.35
CA ARG A 64 7.16 -0.75 7.84
C ARG A 64 6.83 -0.29 6.42
N HIS A 65 6.46 -1.20 5.53
CA HIS A 65 6.06 -0.83 4.17
C HIS A 65 4.75 -0.02 4.16
N MET A 66 3.78 -0.38 5.01
CA MET A 66 2.54 0.37 5.15
C MET A 66 2.78 1.77 5.71
N ASP A 67 3.67 1.92 6.69
CA ASP A 67 4.09 3.22 7.22
C ASP A 67 4.73 4.08 6.11
N GLN A 68 5.66 3.50 5.33
CA GLN A 68 6.26 4.19 4.19
C GLN A 68 5.24 4.66 3.14
N ALA A 69 4.20 3.85 2.89
CA ALA A 69 3.14 4.22 1.96
C ALA A 69 2.24 5.34 2.51
N LEU A 70 1.90 5.29 3.80
CA LEU A 70 1.10 6.31 4.48
C LEU A 70 1.83 7.65 4.63
N GLN A 71 3.16 7.63 4.58
CA GLN A 71 3.98 8.84 4.60
C GLN A 71 4.22 9.43 3.19
N ALA A 72 3.67 8.83 2.13
CA ALA A 72 3.81 9.34 0.78
C ALA A 72 3.09 10.67 0.61
N GLY A 73 3.82 11.69 0.17
CA GLY A 73 3.27 13.04 -0.02
C GLY A 73 3.14 13.85 1.27
N ARG A 74 3.50 13.28 2.44
CA ARG A 74 3.57 14.01 3.71
C ARG A 74 4.92 14.68 3.92
N SER A 75 4.92 15.75 4.71
CA SER A 75 6.15 16.42 5.15
C SER A 75 6.88 15.55 6.18
N ARG A 76 8.16 15.24 5.93
CA ARG A 76 9.01 14.49 6.87
C ARG A 76 9.20 15.19 8.23
N ARG A 77 8.98 16.51 8.28
CA ARG A 77 9.13 17.29 9.52
C ARG A 77 7.91 17.19 10.44
N ASP A 78 6.81 16.63 9.98
CA ASP A 78 5.60 16.47 10.78
C ASP A 78 5.69 15.21 11.65
N VAL A 79 6.20 15.41 12.86
CA VAL A 79 6.41 14.32 13.83
C VAL A 79 5.08 13.75 14.30
N LEU A 80 4.06 14.58 14.55
CA LEU A 80 2.74 14.12 15.00
C LEU A 80 2.05 13.29 13.93
N ALA A 81 2.09 13.72 12.66
CA ALA A 81 1.57 12.93 11.55
C ALA A 81 2.30 11.59 11.42
N SER A 82 3.60 11.54 11.70
CA SER A 82 4.36 10.29 11.71
C SER A 82 3.95 9.35 12.84
N VAL A 83 3.78 9.85 14.06
CA VAL A 83 3.33 9.03 15.21
C VAL A 83 1.90 8.53 14.98
N ALA A 84 1.01 9.40 14.50
CA ALA A 84 -0.34 9.04 14.11
C ALA A 84 -0.37 7.96 13.03
N GLY A 85 0.52 8.07 12.03
CA GLY A 85 0.70 7.07 10.97
C GLY A 85 1.13 5.70 11.51
N GLN A 86 2.10 5.69 12.43
CA GLN A 86 2.56 4.46 13.09
C GLN A 86 1.43 3.79 13.89
N TRP A 87 0.63 4.55 14.63
CA TRP A 87 -0.55 4.02 15.32
C TRP A 87 -1.58 3.46 14.33
N TYR A 88 -1.87 4.18 13.24
CA TYR A 88 -2.81 3.75 12.21
C TYR A 88 -2.43 2.38 11.61
N VAL A 89 -1.13 2.18 11.35
CA VAL A 89 -0.61 0.90 10.85
C VAL A 89 -0.63 -0.16 11.95
N ARG A 90 -0.14 0.14 13.16
CA ARG A 90 -0.02 -0.84 14.24
C ARG A 90 -1.38 -1.42 14.64
N LEU A 91 -2.43 -0.60 14.65
CA LEU A 91 -3.79 -1.02 15.01
C LEU A 91 -4.43 -2.00 14.00
N GLN A 92 -3.92 -2.05 12.76
CA GLN A 92 -4.35 -3.03 11.75
C GLN A 92 -3.62 -4.37 11.87
N SER A 93 -2.53 -4.42 12.65
CA SER A 93 -1.74 -5.62 12.83
C SER A 93 -2.50 -6.66 13.66
N PRO A 94 -2.53 -7.94 13.24
CA PRO A 94 -3.16 -9.01 14.01
C PRO A 94 -2.46 -9.26 15.35
N GLN A 95 -1.23 -8.78 15.52
CA GLN A 95 -0.43 -8.95 16.74
C GLN A 95 -0.54 -7.77 17.71
N VAL A 96 -1.47 -6.83 17.48
CA VAL A 96 -1.68 -5.72 18.42
C VAL A 96 -2.28 -6.23 19.73
N THR A 97 -1.61 -5.91 20.83
CA THR A 97 -1.96 -6.35 22.18
C THR A 97 -2.98 -5.41 22.84
N ALA A 98 -3.60 -5.88 23.94
CA ALA A 98 -4.47 -5.03 24.75
C ALA A 98 -3.71 -3.85 25.36
N CYS A 99 -2.46 -4.04 25.80
CA CYS A 99 -1.62 -2.97 26.35
C CYS A 99 -1.36 -1.87 25.30
N GLU A 100 -1.02 -2.24 24.07
CA GLU A 100 -0.80 -1.25 23.00
C GLU A 100 -2.07 -0.47 22.65
N ARG A 101 -3.25 -1.10 22.73
CA ARG A 101 -4.53 -0.39 22.55
C ARG A 101 -4.80 0.61 23.67
N ILE A 102 -4.40 0.29 24.90
CA ILE A 102 -4.49 1.22 26.04
C ILE A 102 -3.50 2.38 25.86
N ASP A 103 -2.28 2.10 25.40
CA ASP A 103 -1.28 3.15 25.14
C ASP A 103 -1.69 4.06 23.99
N PHE A 104 -2.28 3.52 22.93
CA PHE A 104 -2.92 4.32 21.88
C PHE A 104 -4.01 5.23 22.44
N ARG A 105 -4.91 4.70 23.28
CA ARG A 105 -5.97 5.50 23.92
C ARG A 105 -5.38 6.62 24.77
N ARG A 106 -4.38 6.31 25.60
CA ARG A 106 -3.67 7.31 26.41
C ARG A 106 -3.02 8.39 25.56
N TRP A 107 -2.43 8.00 24.42
CA TRP A 107 -1.84 8.97 23.49
C TRP A 107 -2.90 9.88 22.87
N LEU A 108 -4.06 9.34 22.46
CA LEU A 108 -5.18 10.16 21.97
C LEU A 108 -5.70 11.15 23.01
N ASP A 109 -5.84 10.70 24.25
CA ASP A 109 -6.44 11.51 25.33
C ASP A 109 -5.46 12.54 25.93
N ALA A 110 -4.15 12.42 25.62
CA ALA A 110 -3.11 13.29 26.17
C ALA A 110 -3.13 14.72 25.58
N ASP A 111 -3.53 14.89 24.32
CA ASP A 111 -3.58 16.20 23.64
C ASP A 111 -4.57 16.16 22.47
N MET A 112 -5.38 17.21 22.31
CA MET A 112 -6.25 17.41 21.15
C MET A 112 -5.49 17.39 19.82
N ALA A 113 -4.22 17.81 19.81
CA ALA A 113 -3.36 17.74 18.63
C ALA A 113 -3.10 16.28 18.19
N ASN A 114 -3.04 15.32 19.12
CA ASN A 114 -2.87 13.91 18.78
C ASN A 114 -4.13 13.34 18.11
N LEU A 115 -5.31 13.69 18.65
CA LEU A 115 -6.58 13.31 18.04
C LEU A 115 -6.72 13.88 16.62
N GLN A 116 -6.38 15.16 16.43
CA GLN A 116 -6.41 15.79 15.12
C GLN A 116 -5.43 15.12 14.14
N ALA A 117 -4.19 14.87 14.56
CA ALA A 117 -3.19 14.20 13.74
C ALA A 117 -3.62 12.78 13.32
N PHE A 118 -4.32 12.06 14.21
CA PHE A 118 -4.89 10.76 13.88
C PHE A 118 -6.03 10.86 12.86
N HIS A 119 -6.95 11.80 13.05
CA HIS A 119 -8.02 12.06 12.08
C HIS A 119 -7.48 12.47 10.70
N ASP A 120 -6.47 13.33 10.65
CA ASP A 120 -5.82 13.74 9.40
C ASP A 120 -5.11 12.57 8.71
N THR A 121 -4.67 11.58 9.48
CA THR A 121 -4.13 10.32 8.97
C THR A 121 -5.19 9.45 8.31
N GLU A 122 -6.39 9.37 8.87
CA GLU A 122 -7.51 8.69 8.23
C GLU A 122 -7.95 9.38 6.93
N LEU A 123 -8.03 10.71 6.95
CA LEU A 123 -8.32 11.50 5.75
C LEU A 123 -7.27 11.30 4.65
N HIS A 124 -5.99 11.35 5.02
CA HIS A 124 -4.91 11.10 4.09
C HIS A 124 -4.97 9.68 3.52
N TRP A 125 -5.19 8.66 4.36
CA TRP A 125 -5.37 7.29 3.87
C TRP A 125 -6.53 7.15 2.87
N ARG A 126 -7.62 7.88 3.07
CA ARG A 126 -8.76 7.93 2.14
C ARG A 126 -8.37 8.59 0.82
N SER A 127 -7.62 9.70 0.85
CA SER A 127 -7.19 10.40 -0.37
C SER A 127 -6.26 9.56 -1.24
N LEU A 128 -5.51 8.62 -0.66
CA LEU A 128 -4.63 7.71 -1.41
C LEU A 128 -5.38 6.70 -2.31
N LEU A 129 -6.71 6.57 -2.21
CA LEU A 129 -7.47 5.58 -3.00
C LEU A 129 -7.46 5.87 -4.51
N ALA A 130 -7.72 7.12 -4.90
CA ALA A 130 -7.73 7.52 -6.31
C ALA A 130 -6.37 7.26 -6.98
N PRO A 131 -5.23 7.76 -6.44
CA PRO A 131 -3.94 7.49 -7.04
C PRO A 131 -3.51 6.01 -6.92
N ALA A 132 -3.98 5.26 -5.91
CA ALA A 132 -3.76 3.82 -5.84
C ALA A 132 -4.40 3.08 -7.03
N ARG A 133 -5.64 3.43 -7.41
CA ARG A 133 -6.32 2.83 -8.56
C ARG A 133 -5.56 3.08 -9.87
N GLN A 134 -5.05 4.30 -10.05
CA GLN A 134 -4.26 4.64 -11.22
C GLN A 134 -2.91 3.90 -11.24
N LEU A 135 -2.24 3.82 -10.09
CA LEU A 135 -0.97 3.08 -9.96
C LEU A 135 -1.13 1.57 -10.20
N GLY A 136 -2.26 1.01 -9.77
CA GLY A 136 -2.58 -0.41 -9.84
C GLY A 136 -3.36 -0.84 -11.09
N HIS A 137 -3.60 0.04 -12.06
CA HIS A 137 -4.54 -0.22 -13.16
C HIS A 137 -4.22 -1.50 -13.97
N ASP A 138 -2.94 -1.82 -14.15
CA ASP A 138 -2.47 -3.01 -14.86
C ASP A 138 -2.51 -4.31 -14.04
N GLY A 139 -2.87 -4.24 -12.75
CA GLY A 139 -2.95 -5.41 -11.87
C GLY A 139 -1.61 -6.08 -11.52
N TRP A 140 -0.47 -5.50 -11.91
CA TRP A 140 0.88 -6.06 -11.70
C TRP A 140 1.16 -6.47 -10.24
N TYR A 141 0.61 -5.73 -9.28
CA TYR A 141 0.83 -5.93 -7.85
C TYR A 141 0.24 -7.24 -7.30
N ARG A 142 -0.72 -7.85 -8.02
CA ARG A 142 -1.33 -9.13 -7.66
C ARG A 142 -0.41 -10.32 -7.92
N GLN A 143 0.64 -10.14 -8.71
CA GLN A 143 1.55 -11.25 -8.99
C GLN A 143 2.37 -11.59 -7.73
N GLY A 144 2.27 -12.84 -7.27
CA GLY A 144 3.15 -13.38 -6.22
C GLY A 144 4.57 -13.61 -6.74
N ARG A 145 5.42 -14.26 -5.93
CA ARG A 145 6.81 -14.64 -6.32
C ARG A 145 6.93 -15.29 -7.71
N ALA A 146 5.84 -15.86 -8.24
CA ALA A 146 5.78 -16.51 -9.54
C ALA A 146 6.06 -15.62 -10.78
N ALA A 147 5.97 -14.29 -10.71
CA ALA A 147 6.18 -13.45 -11.90
C ALA A 147 7.57 -12.77 -12.02
N LEU A 148 8.44 -12.92 -11.02
CA LEU A 148 9.83 -12.44 -11.11
C LEU A 148 10.81 -13.49 -11.66
N SER A 149 10.29 -14.59 -12.23
CA SER A 149 11.06 -15.54 -13.05
C SER A 149 10.95 -15.20 -14.55
N LEU A 150 10.97 -13.91 -14.91
CA LEU A 150 11.10 -13.47 -16.29
C LEU A 150 12.21 -12.40 -16.36
N GLY A 151 13.46 -12.88 -16.36
CA GLY A 151 14.62 -11.99 -16.45
C GLY A 151 15.94 -12.72 -16.33
N GLY A 152 16.25 -13.62 -17.27
CA GLY A 152 17.64 -13.97 -17.56
C GLY A 152 17.97 -15.42 -17.91
N CYS A 153 17.38 -15.98 -18.97
CA CYS A 153 18.06 -16.84 -19.96
C CYS A 153 17.08 -17.12 -21.11
N SER A 154 17.24 -16.37 -22.19
CA SER A 154 16.63 -16.68 -23.47
C SER A 154 17.54 -17.63 -24.25
N VAL A 155 16.92 -18.57 -24.95
CA VAL A 155 17.43 -19.37 -26.08
C VAL A 155 18.27 -20.62 -25.74
N ALA A 156 17.70 -21.80 -26.01
CA ALA A 156 18.22 -22.69 -27.06
C ALA A 156 17.24 -23.84 -27.35
N LEU A 157 16.69 -23.80 -28.57
CA LEU A 157 16.31 -24.92 -29.42
C LEU A 157 16.69 -26.33 -28.92
N GLY A 158 15.66 -27.16 -28.75
CA GLY A 158 15.75 -28.61 -28.69
C GLY A 158 14.64 -29.24 -29.52
N LEU A 159 14.66 -28.99 -30.83
CA LEU A 159 13.97 -29.81 -31.83
C LEU A 159 14.56 -31.23 -31.77
N GLY A 160 13.69 -32.24 -31.71
CA GLY A 160 13.93 -33.54 -32.31
C GLY A 160 14.88 -34.49 -31.57
N VAL A 161 14.31 -35.55 -31.01
CA VAL A 161 14.55 -36.98 -31.31
C VAL A 161 14.28 -37.77 -30.03
N ALA A 162 13.03 -38.21 -29.86
CA ALA A 162 12.68 -39.33 -28.99
C ALA A 162 11.51 -40.12 -29.58
N ALA A 163 11.55 -40.33 -30.89
CA ALA A 163 10.69 -41.26 -31.61
C ALA A 163 11.56 -42.31 -32.32
N LEU A 164 12.38 -43.04 -31.56
CA LEU A 164 13.10 -44.24 -32.05
C LEU A 164 13.49 -45.15 -30.87
N VAL A 165 12.51 -45.68 -30.13
CA VAL A 165 12.73 -46.82 -29.20
C VAL A 165 11.71 -47.96 -29.40
N LEU A 166 10.92 -47.96 -30.49
CA LEU A 166 9.86 -48.98 -30.66
C LEU A 166 10.03 -50.02 -31.77
N PHE A 167 11.19 -50.14 -32.44
CA PHE A 167 11.42 -51.22 -33.41
C PHE A 167 12.84 -51.78 -33.38
N GLY A 168 13.12 -52.69 -32.45
CA GLY A 168 14.41 -53.37 -32.39
C GLY A 168 14.45 -54.66 -31.56
N LEU A 169 13.32 -55.33 -31.34
CA LEU A 169 13.28 -56.59 -30.56
C LEU A 169 12.45 -57.72 -31.20
N TRP A 170 12.30 -57.75 -32.52
CA TRP A 170 11.82 -58.93 -33.25
C TRP A 170 12.45 -59.00 -34.66
N ALA A 171 13.58 -59.70 -34.75
CA ALA A 171 14.05 -60.46 -35.92
C ALA A 171 15.25 -61.32 -35.49
#